data_AF-A0A3C0W1L7-F1
#
_entry.id   AF-A0A3C0W1L7-F1
#
_cell.length_a   1.000
_cell.length_b   1.000
_cell.length_c   1.000
_cell.angle_alpha   90.00
_cell.angle_beta   90.00
_cell.angle_gamma   90.00
#
_symmetry.space_group_name_H-M   'P 1'
#
loop_
_entity.id
_entity.type
_entity.pdbx_description
1 polymer ?
#
loop_
_entity_poly.entity_id
_entity_poly.type
_entity_poly.pdbx_seq_one_letter_code
_entity_poly.pdbx_strand_id
1 'polypeptide(L)' 'MTQPFPTAAVLIIGDEILSGRTRDSNLNTLARFLAPLGVDLMEARVVGDRQDQIVAALNALRAAHDYVFTT' A
#
# COMPACT_ATOMS: atom_id res chain seq x y z
N MET A 1 23.51 -1.35 17.21
CA MET A 1 22.04 -1.46 17.14
C MET A 1 21.65 -1.19 15.71
N THR A 2 21.18 -2.19 14.97
CA THR A 2 20.72 -2.00 13.59
C THR A 2 19.48 -1.12 13.64
N GLN A 3 19.50 0.04 12.97
CA GLN A 3 18.31 0.85 12.81
C GLN A 3 17.22 -0.01 12.15
N PRO A 4 15.97 -0.01 12.64
CA PRO A 4 14.90 -0.76 11.99
C PRO A 4 14.78 -0.30 10.53
N PHE A 5 14.64 -1.25 9.61
CA PHE A 5 14.37 -0.95 8.21
C PHE A 5 13.06 -0.17 8.12
N PRO A 6 13.00 0.93 7.33
CA PRO A 6 11.76 1.66 7.14
C PRO A 6 10.66 0.74 6.59
N THR A 7 9.44 0.89 7.08
CA THR A 7 8.29 0.10 6.63
C THR A 7 7.47 0.86 5.60
N ALA A 8 6.80 0.12 4.72
CA ALA A 8 5.90 0.66 3.73
C ALA A 8 4.56 -0.09 3.72
N ALA A 9 3.53 0.62 3.29
CA ALA A 9 2.27 0.02 2.85
C ALA A 9 1.83 0.57 1.50
N VAL A 10 0.99 -0.19 0.80
CA VAL A 10 0.33 0.24 -0.43
C VAL A 10 -1.18 0.23 -0.27
N LEU A 11 -1.82 1.34 -0.63
CA LEU A 11 -3.26 1.51 -0.71
C LEU A 11 -3.68 1.55 -2.19
N ILE A 12 -4.30 0.47 -2.64
CA ILE A 12 -4.84 0.33 -3.99
C ILE A 12 -6.29 0.82 -3.97
N ILE A 13 -6.63 1.73 -4.88
CA ILE A 13 -7.96 2.36 -4.93
C ILE A 13 -8.61 1.99 -6.27
N GLY A 14 -9.81 1.42 -6.21
CA GLY A 14 -10.61 1.17 -7.41
C GLY A 14 -11.66 0.08 -7.24
N ASP A 15 -12.91 0.38 -7.58
CA ASP A 15 -14.01 -0.57 -7.54
C ASP A 15 -13.82 -1.74 -8.55
N GLU A 16 -13.05 -1.54 -9.63
CA GLU A 16 -12.69 -2.59 -10.59
C GLU A 16 -11.75 -3.64 -10.00
N ILE A 17 -10.91 -3.26 -9.03
CA ILE A 17 -10.02 -4.19 -8.32
C ILE A 17 -10.85 -5.01 -7.34
N LEU A 18 -11.74 -4.36 -6.59
CA LEU A 18 -12.66 -5.04 -5.67
C LEU A 18 -13.63 -5.98 -6.40
N SER A 19 -14.11 -5.59 -7.58
CA SER A 19 -14.98 -6.45 -8.40
C SER A 19 -14.23 -7.55 -9.15
N GLY A 20 -12.88 -7.57 -9.12
CA GLY A 20 -12.06 -8.55 -9.81
C GLY A 20 -12.04 -8.40 -11.34
N ARG A 21 -12.56 -7.29 -11.88
CA ARG A 21 -12.49 -6.99 -13.32
C ARG A 21 -11.07 -6.69 -13.76
N THR A 22 -10.28 -6.12 -12.84
CA THR A 22 -8.88 -5.80 -13.04
C THR A 22 -8.05 -6.48 -11.96
N ARG A 23 -6.95 -7.11 -12.35
CA ARG A 23 -5.99 -7.68 -11.42
C ARG A 23 -4.92 -6.64 -11.08
N ASP A 24 -4.69 -6.40 -9.80
CA ASP A 24 -3.58 -5.55 -9.37
C ASP A 24 -2.23 -6.14 -9.83
N SER A 25 -1.44 -5.30 -10.48
CA SER A 25 -0.06 -5.58 -10.88
C SER A 25 0.94 -4.66 -10.15
N ASN A 26 0.45 -3.66 -9.41
CA ASN A 26 1.30 -2.64 -8.80
C ASN A 26 1.98 -3.16 -7.54
N LEU A 27 1.34 -4.04 -6.76
CA LEU A 27 1.93 -4.60 -5.54
C LEU A 27 3.26 -5.30 -5.82
N ASN A 28 3.32 -6.17 -6.84
CA ASN A 28 4.54 -6.92 -7.14
C ASN A 28 5.67 -5.99 -7.64
N THR A 29 5.31 -4.99 -8.44
CA THR A 29 6.27 -4.00 -8.96
C THR A 29 6.86 -3.17 -7.82
N LEU A 30 6.01 -2.68 -6.92
CA LEU A 30 6.42 -1.90 -5.76
C LEU A 30 7.29 -2.70 -4.81
N ALA A 31 6.91 -3.95 -4.49
CA ALA A 31 7.71 -4.82 -3.64
C ALA A 31 9.13 -5.04 -4.19
N ARG A 32 9.25 -5.28 -5.50
CA ARG A 32 10.56 -5.45 -6.17
C ARG A 32 11.38 -4.16 -6.20
N PHE A 33 10.72 -3.01 -6.28
CA PHE A 33 11.38 -1.70 -6.25
C PHE A 33 11.89 -1.35 -4.85
N LEU A 34 11.13 -1.65 -3.80
CA LEU A 34 11.44 -1.31 -2.41
C LEU A 34 12.48 -2.26 -1.79
N ALA A 35 12.46 -3.54 -2.13
CA ALA A 35 13.39 -4.54 -1.60
C ALA A 35 14.88 -4.15 -1.68
N PRO A 36 15.44 -3.71 -2.84
CA PRO A 36 16.84 -3.29 -2.93
C PRO A 36 17.13 -1.98 -2.20
N LEU A 37 16.11 -1.19 -1.85
CA LEU A 37 16.24 0.04 -1.06
C LEU A 37 16.24 -0.23 0.45
N GLY A 38 16.03 -1.49 0.87
CA GLY A 38 15.93 -1.85 2.28
C GLY A 38 14.66 -1.34 2.95
N VAL A 39 13.57 -1.16 2.17
CA VAL A 39 12.25 -0.79 2.69
C VAL A 39 11.37 -2.04 2.69
N ASP A 40 10.79 -2.36 3.85
CA ASP A 40 9.96 -3.55 4.00
C ASP A 40 8.49 -3.24 3.70
N LEU A 41 7.91 -3.87 2.67
CA LEU A 41 6.51 -3.67 2.31
C LEU A 41 5.63 -4.60 3.16
N MET A 42 5.04 -4.05 4.21
CA MET A 42 4.38 -4.80 5.28
C MET A 42 2.89 -5.02 5.06
N GLU A 43 2.23 -4.14 4.32
CA GLU A 43 0.78 -4.18 4.14
C GLU A 43 0.36 -3.73 2.74
N ALA A 44 -0.59 -4.46 2.16
CA ALA A 44 -1.31 -4.04 0.97
C ALA A 44 -2.81 -4.04 1.30
N ARG A 45 -3.49 -2.93 0.98
CA ARG A 45 -4.92 -2.76 1.23
C ARG A 45 -5.62 -2.28 -0.04
N VAL A 46 -6.74 -2.88 -0.38
CA VAL A 46 -7.60 -2.46 -1.48
C VAL A 46 -8.86 -1.81 -0.92
N VAL A 47 -9.24 -0.64 -1.44
CA VAL A 47 -10.50 0.04 -1.11
C VAL A 47 -11.22 0.50 -2.39
N GLY A 48 -12.51 0.79 -2.27
CA GLY A 48 -13.30 1.36 -3.36
C GLY A 48 -13.10 2.86 -3.49
N ASP A 49 -13.72 3.46 -4.51
CA ASP A 49 -13.53 4.87 -4.89
C ASP A 49 -14.24 5.88 -3.97
N ARG A 50 -14.78 5.42 -2.84
CA ARG A 50 -15.47 6.30 -1.90
C ARG A 50 -14.47 7.04 -1.02
N GLN A 51 -14.58 8.36 -1.02
CA GLN A 51 -13.65 9.26 -0.31
C GLN A 51 -13.50 8.92 1.17
N ASP A 52 -14.59 8.58 1.87
CA ASP A 52 -14.58 8.20 3.28
C ASP A 52 -13.74 6.94 3.52
N GLN A 53 -13.84 5.94 2.63
CA GLN A 53 -13.04 4.72 2.70
C GLN A 53 -11.56 4.98 2.44
N ILE A 54 -11.24 5.79 1.44
CA ILE A 54 -9.86 6.17 1.11
C ILE A 54 -9.22 6.90 2.29
N VAL A 55 -9.92 7.89 2.85
CA VAL A 55 -9.41 8.69 3.98
C VAL A 55 -9.21 7.81 5.22
N ALA A 56 -10.16 6.93 5.54
CA ALA A 56 -10.04 6.04 6.69
C ALA A 56 -8.86 5.06 6.52
N ALA A 57 -8.71 4.47 5.33
CA ALA A 57 -7.62 3.54 5.05
C ALA A 57 -6.25 4.23 5.06
N LEU A 58 -6.11 5.38 4.39
CA LEU A 58 -4.87 6.15 4.38
C LEU A 58 -4.45 6.56 5.79
N ASN A 59 -5.39 7.04 6.61
CA ASN A 59 -5.12 7.41 7.99
C ASN A 59 -4.65 6.23 8.85
N ALA A 60 -5.24 5.04 8.65
CA ALA A 60 -4.80 3.83 9.35
C ALA A 60 -3.38 3.42 8.92
N LEU A 61 -3.09 3.44 7.62
CA LEU A 61 -1.79 3.02 7.09
C LEU A 61 -0.66 4.00 7.48
N ARG A 62 -0.88 5.31 7.35
CA ARG A 62 0.14 6.32 7.69
C ARG A 62 0.45 6.40 9.18
N ALA A 63 -0.44 5.88 10.03
CA ALA A 63 -0.20 5.79 11.47
C ALA A 63 0.63 4.54 11.84
N ALA A 64 0.67 3.53 10.97
CA ALA A 64 1.31 2.24 11.23
C ALA A 64 2.63 2.03 10.47
N HIS A 65 2.87 2.76 9.37
CA HIS A 65 4.01 2.54 8.47
C HIS A 65 4.72 3.86 8.12
N ASP A 66 6.02 3.80 7.83
CA ASP A 66 6.83 5.00 7.52
C ASP A 66 6.49 5.60 6.14
N TYR A 67 6.18 4.74 5.17
CA TYR A 67 5.76 5.12 3.82
C TYR A 67 4.39 4.56 3.46
N VAL A 68 3.58 5.37 2.79
CA VAL A 68 2.33 4.90 2.17
C VAL A 68 2.34 5.27 0.69
N PHE A 69 2.22 4.27 -0.16
CA PHE A 69 2.05 4.43 -1.60
C PHE A 69 0.57 4.28 -1.94
N THR A 70 0.07 5.09 -2.86
CA THR A 70 -1.30 4.99 -3.38
C THR A 70 -1.25 4.73 -4.88
N THR A 71 -2.09 3.84 -5.39
CA THR A 71 -2.16 3.55 -6.83
C THR A 71 -3.58 3.35 -7.30
#